data_AF-A0A958CXV7-F1
#
_entry.id   AF-A0A958CXV7-F1
#
_cell.length_a   1.000
_cell.length_b   1.000
_cell.length_c   1.000
_cell.angle_alpha   90.00
_cell.angle_beta   90.00
_cell.angle_gamma   90.00
#
_symmetry.space_group_name_H-M   'P 1'
#
loop_
_entity.id
_entity.type
_entity.pdbx_description
1 polymer ?
#
loop_
_entity_poly.entity_id
_entity_poly.type
_entity_poly.pdbx_seq_one_letter_code
_entity_poly.pdbx_strand_id
1 'polypeptide(L)'
;MTASNAQQTLFLDQDNAAAQLQYELQQEVRDVFDVQGVATSGSKTPAFEFHGRLLTDADAAITVVQERFHPFGYTPFLHRKNETDLLSAVPGISEAGQQRVWINVVLAIATLFTTTLAGAQLAGANVLRNPASLLEGLPFALTLMVILGSHELGHYFMGRWHKVHVTLPYFIPVPAFLGTFGAFIQMRSPIRNRQQLFDVGFAGPIVGFVVALPLLIIGLLLPPTGSPFLRVGDSVLTGFLSQLLRPEFVGRGYGLNPVALAAYFGILLTGVNLLPAGQLDGGHIAYALFGRAARPLGFVVIAGLLVM
;
A
#
# COMPACT_ATOMS: atom_id res chain seq x y z
N MET A 1 -0.04 61.75 -12.81
CA MET A 1 -1.36 61.10 -12.61
C MET A 1 -1.46 59.70 -13.24
N THR A 2 -0.37 59.08 -13.70
CA THR A 2 -0.43 57.84 -14.53
C THR A 2 -0.09 56.54 -13.80
N ALA A 3 0.62 56.58 -12.65
CA ALA A 3 0.97 55.37 -11.89
C ALA A 3 -0.17 54.86 -10.99
N SER A 4 -1.00 55.76 -10.44
CA SER A 4 -2.15 55.42 -9.58
C SER A 4 -3.21 54.63 -10.34
N ASN A 5 -3.53 55.04 -11.58
CA ASN A 5 -4.54 54.36 -12.39
C ASN A 5 -4.10 52.95 -12.80
N ALA A 6 -2.82 52.72 -13.12
CA ALA A 6 -2.34 51.39 -13.51
C ALA A 6 -2.43 50.37 -12.37
N GLN A 7 -2.10 50.78 -11.13
CA GLN A 7 -2.30 49.93 -9.95
C GLN A 7 -3.78 49.71 -9.68
N GLN A 8 -4.62 50.75 -9.75
CA GLN A 8 -6.07 50.63 -9.54
C GLN A 8 -6.74 49.70 -10.56
N THR A 9 -6.35 49.77 -11.84
CA THR A 9 -6.84 48.87 -12.88
C THR A 9 -6.39 47.42 -12.65
N LEU A 10 -5.15 47.20 -12.20
CA LEU A 10 -4.63 45.86 -11.90
C LEU A 10 -5.35 45.20 -10.71
N PHE A 11 -5.68 45.98 -9.67
CA PHE A 11 -6.46 45.50 -8.52
C PHE A 11 -7.90 45.17 -8.91
N LEU A 12 -8.54 46.01 -9.75
CA LEU A 12 -9.89 45.75 -10.25
C LEU A 12 -9.97 44.52 -11.17
N ASP A 13 -8.94 44.26 -11.98
CA ASP A 13 -8.86 43.07 -12.84
C ASP A 13 -8.70 41.77 -12.04
N GLN A 14 -7.92 41.80 -10.95
CA GLN A 14 -7.71 40.64 -10.09
C GLN A 14 -8.98 40.27 -9.30
N ASP A 15 -9.68 41.27 -8.77
CA ASP A 15 -10.94 41.05 -8.05
C ASP A 15 -12.04 40.51 -8.99
N ASN A 16 -12.09 40.98 -10.24
CA ASN A 16 -13.01 40.47 -11.27
C ASN A 16 -12.67 39.03 -11.68
N ALA A 17 -11.39 38.70 -11.88
CA ALA A 17 -10.97 37.35 -12.26
C ALA A 17 -11.27 36.33 -11.14
N ALA A 18 -11.06 36.69 -9.88
CA ALA A 18 -11.39 35.85 -8.74
C ALA A 18 -12.90 35.63 -8.61
N ALA A 19 -13.72 36.68 -8.80
CA ALA A 19 -15.17 36.59 -8.78
C ALA A 19 -15.73 35.72 -9.92
N GLN A 20 -15.14 35.83 -11.12
CA GLN A 20 -15.53 35.01 -12.27
C GLN A 20 -15.19 33.53 -12.04
N LEU A 21 -13.98 33.24 -11.55
CA LEU A 21 -13.55 31.89 -11.22
C LEU A 21 -14.39 31.27 -10.10
N GLN A 22 -14.74 32.05 -9.08
CA GLN A 22 -15.66 31.62 -8.03
C GLN A 22 -17.02 31.22 -8.61
N TYR A 23 -17.56 32.03 -9.53
CA TYR A 23 -18.83 31.74 -10.19
C TYR A 23 -18.76 30.47 -11.03
N GLU A 24 -17.69 30.29 -11.81
CA GLU A 24 -17.46 29.08 -12.63
C GLU A 24 -17.39 27.82 -11.75
N LEU A 25 -16.56 27.83 -10.70
CA LEU A 25 -16.46 26.73 -9.74
C LEU A 25 -17.81 26.46 -9.04
N GLN A 26 -18.58 27.50 -8.74
CA GLN A 26 -19.91 27.34 -8.16
C GLN A 26 -20.89 26.66 -9.13
N GLN A 27 -20.83 26.93 -10.44
CA GLN A 27 -21.68 26.25 -11.43
C GLN A 27 -21.39 24.76 -11.49
N GLU A 28 -20.11 24.40 -11.44
CA GLU A 28 -19.64 23.01 -11.54
C GLU A 28 -20.09 22.11 -10.38
N VAL A 29 -20.63 22.66 -9.29
CA VAL A 29 -21.06 21.88 -8.13
C VAL A 29 -22.57 21.86 -7.89
N ARG A 30 -23.37 22.60 -8.68
CA ARG A 30 -24.81 22.83 -8.42
C ARG A 30 -25.69 21.58 -8.37
N ASP A 31 -25.32 20.52 -9.06
CA ASP A 31 -26.05 19.25 -9.14
C ASP A 31 -25.67 18.27 -8.03
N VAL A 32 -24.54 18.48 -7.36
CA VAL A 32 -24.01 17.62 -6.29
C VAL A 32 -24.00 18.30 -4.93
N PHE A 33 -24.04 19.64 -4.89
CA PHE A 33 -23.92 20.44 -3.69
C PHE A 33 -24.81 21.69 -3.76
N ASP A 34 -25.73 21.83 -2.80
CA ASP A 34 -26.57 23.02 -2.63
C ASP A 34 -25.80 24.11 -1.89
N VAL A 35 -25.30 25.10 -2.64
CA VAL A 35 -24.47 26.19 -2.12
C VAL A 35 -25.33 27.26 -1.45
N GLN A 36 -25.19 27.40 -0.13
CA GLN A 36 -25.89 28.39 0.70
C GLN A 36 -25.03 29.62 1.01
N GLY A 37 -23.71 29.48 0.93
CA GLY A 37 -22.77 30.58 1.12
C GLY A 37 -21.41 30.26 0.53
N VAL A 38 -20.63 31.31 0.23
CA VAL A 38 -19.25 31.18 -0.26
C VAL A 38 -18.36 32.09 0.55
N ALA A 39 -17.26 31.55 1.06
CA ALA A 39 -16.18 32.30 1.67
C ALA A 39 -14.93 32.20 0.80
N THR A 40 -14.14 33.27 0.78
CA THR A 40 -12.89 33.34 0.01
C THR A 40 -11.75 33.59 0.99
N SER A 41 -10.68 32.81 0.90
CA SER A 41 -9.52 32.89 1.79
C SER A 41 -8.21 32.94 1.00
N GLY A 42 -7.33 33.90 1.33
CA GLY A 42 -6.05 34.13 0.64
C GLY A 42 -6.09 35.23 -0.42
N SER A 43 -4.97 35.94 -0.62
CA SER A 43 -4.91 37.18 -1.43
C SER A 43 -4.27 37.05 -2.81
N LYS A 44 -3.42 36.03 -3.06
CA LYS A 44 -2.73 35.83 -4.35
C LYS A 44 -3.29 34.68 -5.19
N THR A 45 -3.75 33.63 -4.52
CA THR A 45 -4.44 32.47 -5.12
C THR A 45 -5.57 32.10 -4.16
N PRO A 46 -6.78 32.63 -4.38
CA PRO A 46 -7.88 32.47 -3.44
C PRO A 46 -8.29 31.00 -3.34
N ALA A 47 -8.37 30.47 -2.11
CA ALA A 47 -9.13 29.26 -1.84
C ALA A 47 -10.60 29.65 -1.67
N PHE A 48 -11.51 28.89 -2.28
CA PHE A 48 -12.95 29.11 -2.19
C PHE A 48 -13.57 28.05 -1.31
N GLU A 49 -14.41 28.44 -0.37
CA GLU A 49 -15.09 27.54 0.55
C GLU A 49 -16.61 27.68 0.35
N PHE A 50 -17.22 26.62 -0.19
CA PHE A 50 -18.65 26.54 -0.44
C PHE A 50 -19.33 25.88 0.77
N HIS A 51 -20.27 26.59 1.38
CA HIS A 51 -21.02 26.16 2.55
C HIS A 51 -22.41 25.72 2.11
N GLY A 52 -22.89 24.58 2.61
CA GLY A 52 -24.23 24.14 2.26
C GLY A 52 -24.53 22.70 2.61
N ARG A 53 -25.24 22.02 1.72
CA ARG A 53 -25.65 20.62 1.89
C ARG A 53 -25.35 19.80 0.64
N LEU A 54 -24.79 18.63 0.83
CA LEU A 54 -24.64 17.64 -0.23
C LEU A 54 -26.00 17.14 -0.70
N LEU A 55 -26.18 17.09 -2.03
CA LEU A 55 -27.37 16.53 -2.69
C LEU A 55 -27.23 15.03 -2.98
N THR A 56 -25.99 14.55 -2.99
CA THR A 56 -25.62 13.15 -3.25
C THR A 56 -24.74 12.61 -2.12
N ASP A 57 -24.37 11.34 -2.21
CA ASP A 57 -23.39 10.76 -1.29
C ASP A 57 -22.04 11.50 -1.39
N ALA A 58 -21.38 11.72 -0.26
CA ALA A 58 -20.13 12.49 -0.19
C ALA A 58 -19.02 11.94 -1.10
N ASP A 59 -18.92 10.62 -1.25
CA ASP A 59 -17.89 9.97 -2.07
C ASP A 59 -18.20 10.11 -3.57
N ALA A 60 -19.48 10.10 -3.93
CA ALA A 60 -19.91 10.36 -5.31
C ALA A 60 -19.69 11.84 -5.67
N ALA A 61 -20.07 12.75 -4.77
CA ALA A 61 -19.90 14.18 -4.95
C ALA A 61 -18.42 14.55 -5.13
N ILE A 62 -17.52 14.11 -4.25
CA ILE A 62 -16.10 14.49 -4.32
C ILE A 62 -15.44 14.03 -5.63
N THR A 63 -15.81 12.84 -6.15
CA THR A 63 -15.29 12.32 -7.42
C THR A 63 -15.70 13.23 -8.59
N VAL A 64 -16.98 13.59 -8.65
CA VAL A 64 -17.53 14.47 -9.70
C VAL A 64 -16.93 15.86 -9.63
N VAL A 65 -16.86 16.45 -8.42
CA VAL A 65 -16.29 17.78 -8.23
C VAL A 65 -14.80 17.80 -8.56
N GLN A 66 -14.05 16.74 -8.24
CA GLN A 66 -12.62 16.66 -8.52
C GLN A 66 -12.33 16.67 -10.03
N GLU A 67 -13.11 15.94 -10.83
CA GLU A 67 -13.00 15.99 -12.29
C GLU A 67 -13.34 17.38 -12.85
N ARG A 68 -14.36 18.04 -12.30
CA ARG A 68 -14.81 19.36 -12.75
C ARG A 68 -13.91 20.51 -12.32
N PHE A 69 -13.22 20.41 -11.19
CA PHE A 69 -12.31 21.44 -10.69
C PHE A 69 -10.90 21.35 -11.31
N HIS A 70 -10.56 20.20 -11.89
CA HIS A 70 -9.26 19.96 -12.53
C HIS A 70 -8.93 20.95 -13.66
N PRO A 71 -9.83 21.28 -14.62
CA PRO A 71 -9.57 22.28 -15.66
C PRO A 71 -9.26 23.67 -15.12
N PHE A 72 -9.76 24.00 -13.92
CA PHE A 72 -9.56 25.29 -13.26
C PHE A 72 -8.30 25.32 -12.39
N GLY A 73 -7.62 24.19 -12.19
CA GLY A 73 -6.42 24.11 -11.37
C GLY A 73 -6.68 23.98 -9.86
N TYR A 74 -7.87 23.54 -9.45
CA TYR A 74 -8.28 23.44 -8.04
C TYR A 74 -8.46 21.99 -7.61
N THR A 75 -8.12 21.70 -6.35
CA THR A 75 -8.44 20.42 -5.70
C THR A 75 -9.57 20.63 -4.69
N PRO A 76 -10.68 19.89 -4.80
CA PRO A 76 -11.74 19.95 -3.80
C PRO A 76 -11.41 19.13 -2.57
N PHE A 77 -11.79 19.63 -1.41
CA PHE A 77 -11.79 18.92 -0.13
C PHE A 77 -13.18 19.02 0.47
N LEU A 78 -13.72 17.91 0.98
CA LEU A 78 -15.02 17.90 1.63
C LEU A 78 -14.87 17.63 3.12
N HIS A 79 -15.44 18.52 3.94
CA HIS A 79 -15.48 18.41 5.39
C HIS A 79 -16.90 18.64 5.89
N ARG A 80 -17.29 18.01 7.00
CA ARG A 80 -18.58 18.27 7.66
C ARG A 80 -18.32 18.89 9.03
N LYS A 81 -18.93 20.05 9.31
CA LYS A 81 -18.77 20.77 10.59
C LYS A 81 -20.13 21.27 11.05
N ASN A 82 -20.56 20.90 12.25
CA ASN A 82 -21.82 21.36 12.87
C ASN A 82 -23.06 21.25 11.96
N GLU A 83 -23.26 20.09 11.32
CA GLU A 83 -24.40 19.79 10.42
C GLU A 83 -24.42 20.52 9.07
N THR A 84 -23.42 21.33 8.75
CA THR A 84 -23.19 21.89 7.41
C THR A 84 -22.05 21.16 6.71
N ASP A 85 -22.26 20.90 5.42
CA ASP A 85 -21.22 20.40 4.54
C ASP A 85 -20.39 21.59 4.04
N LEU A 86 -19.07 21.41 4.02
CA LEU A 86 -18.08 22.39 3.59
C LEU A 86 -17.28 21.77 2.44
N LEU A 87 -17.29 22.45 1.30
CA LEU A 87 -16.52 22.07 0.12
C LEU A 87 -15.47 23.15 -0.15
N SER A 88 -14.20 22.83 0.08
CA SER A 88 -13.09 23.75 -0.10
C SER A 88 -12.40 23.48 -1.44
N ALA A 89 -12.37 24.46 -2.33
CA ALA A 89 -11.54 24.49 -3.53
C ALA A 89 -10.20 25.14 -3.18
N VAL A 90 -9.14 24.33 -3.07
CA VAL A 90 -7.79 24.84 -2.79
C VAL A 90 -7.00 24.90 -4.10
N PRO A 91 -6.28 26.01 -4.37
CA PRO A 91 -5.47 26.15 -5.58
C PRO A 91 -4.34 25.12 -5.61
N GLY A 92 -4.14 24.54 -6.78
CA GLY A 92 -3.19 23.46 -7.02
C GLY A 92 -3.93 22.16 -7.31
N ILE A 93 -3.61 21.55 -8.45
CA ILE A 93 -3.99 20.17 -8.76
C ILE A 93 -3.09 19.24 -7.94
N SER A 94 -3.66 18.57 -6.95
CA SER A 94 -3.08 17.31 -6.50
C SER A 94 -3.34 16.30 -7.61
N GLU A 95 -2.55 16.38 -8.69
CA GLU A 95 -2.53 15.29 -9.65
C GLU A 95 -2.19 14.04 -8.84
N ALA A 96 -3.04 13.02 -8.92
CA ALA A 96 -2.67 11.68 -8.52
C ALA A 96 -1.53 11.25 -9.46
N GLY A 97 -0.31 11.75 -9.18
CA GLY A 97 0.75 11.90 -10.18
C GLY A 97 0.98 10.60 -10.92
N GLN A 98 1.04 10.67 -12.25
CA GLN A 98 1.24 9.50 -13.11
C GLN A 98 2.35 8.62 -12.52
N GLN A 99 2.03 7.34 -12.29
CA GLN A 99 2.97 6.44 -11.65
C GLN A 99 4.20 6.30 -12.56
N ARG A 100 5.35 6.76 -12.07
CA ARG A 100 6.62 6.59 -12.76
C ARG A 100 7.05 5.14 -12.65
N VAL A 101 6.62 4.30 -13.60
CA VAL A 101 6.86 2.85 -13.61
C VAL A 101 8.34 2.51 -13.43
N TRP A 102 9.24 3.35 -13.94
CA TRP A 102 10.69 3.18 -13.77
C TRP A 102 11.11 3.14 -12.29
N ILE A 103 10.44 3.88 -11.39
CA ILE A 103 10.73 3.86 -9.94
C ILE A 103 10.48 2.46 -9.39
N ASN A 104 9.36 1.84 -9.75
CA ASN A 104 9.01 0.49 -9.30
C ASN A 104 10.04 -0.53 -9.80
N VAL A 105 10.48 -0.38 -11.06
CA VAL A 105 11.50 -1.25 -11.66
C VAL A 105 12.84 -1.09 -10.95
N VAL A 106 13.29 0.14 -10.72
CA VAL A 106 14.54 0.42 -10.00
C VAL A 106 14.48 -0.15 -8.58
N LEU A 107 13.36 0.04 -7.88
CA LEU A 107 13.17 -0.50 -6.54
C LEU A 107 13.13 -2.02 -6.53
N ALA A 108 12.47 -2.66 -7.51
CA ALA A 108 12.46 -4.11 -7.64
C ALA A 108 13.86 -4.67 -7.91
N ILE A 109 14.65 -4.02 -8.77
CA ILE A 109 16.05 -4.39 -9.04
C ILE A 109 16.91 -4.21 -7.78
N ALA A 110 16.78 -3.07 -7.09
CA ALA A 110 17.50 -2.82 -5.84
C ALA A 110 17.13 -3.83 -4.75
N THR A 111 15.86 -4.23 -4.69
CA THR A 111 15.36 -5.22 -3.75
C THR A 111 15.86 -6.61 -4.10
N LEU A 112 15.85 -6.98 -5.38
CA LEU A 112 16.45 -8.22 -5.85
C LEU A 112 17.92 -8.31 -5.46
N PHE A 113 18.69 -7.23 -5.65
CA PHE A 113 20.10 -7.18 -5.28
C PHE A 113 20.32 -7.35 -3.77
N THR A 114 19.63 -6.55 -2.96
CA THR A 114 19.74 -6.60 -1.49
C THR A 114 19.26 -7.94 -0.91
N THR A 115 18.20 -8.52 -1.47
CA THR A 115 17.68 -9.86 -1.09
C THR A 115 18.63 -10.97 -1.54
N THR A 116 19.30 -10.83 -2.69
CA THR A 116 20.33 -11.78 -3.13
C THR A 116 21.54 -11.75 -2.20
N LEU A 117 21.97 -10.55 -1.79
CA LEU A 117 23.05 -10.40 -0.81
C LEU A 117 22.68 -11.03 0.53
N ALA A 118 21.47 -10.79 1.03
CA ALA A 118 20.98 -11.41 2.26
C ALA A 118 20.90 -12.95 2.14
N GLY A 119 20.38 -13.47 1.03
CA GLY A 119 20.33 -14.90 0.77
C GLY A 119 21.70 -15.58 0.77
N ALA A 120 22.70 -14.94 0.17
CA ALA A 120 24.08 -15.44 0.17
C ALA A 120 24.67 -15.46 1.60
N GLN A 121 24.42 -14.41 2.39
CA GLN A 121 24.85 -14.36 3.80
C GLN A 121 24.17 -15.43 4.65
N LEU A 122 22.86 -15.66 4.45
CA LEU A 122 22.09 -16.72 5.13
C LEU A 122 22.56 -18.14 4.77
N ALA A 123 23.11 -18.30 3.57
CA ALA A 123 23.77 -19.54 3.12
C ALA A 123 25.20 -19.70 3.70
N GLY A 124 25.73 -18.69 4.39
CA GLY A 124 27.09 -18.69 4.94
C GLY A 124 28.16 -18.24 3.95
N ALA A 125 27.78 -17.71 2.78
CA ALA A 125 28.70 -17.27 1.76
C ALA A 125 29.36 -15.92 2.12
N ASN A 126 30.63 -15.77 1.77
CA ASN A 126 31.38 -14.54 2.02
C ASN A 126 31.61 -13.76 0.71
N VAL A 127 30.64 -12.90 0.38
CA VAL A 127 30.62 -12.12 -0.88
C VAL A 127 31.82 -11.18 -1.01
N LEU A 128 32.38 -10.70 0.11
CA LEU A 128 33.58 -9.84 0.10
C LEU A 128 34.83 -10.59 -0.37
N ARG A 129 34.94 -11.88 -0.04
CA ARG A 129 36.07 -12.72 -0.43
C ARG A 129 35.89 -13.36 -1.80
N ASN A 130 34.66 -13.77 -2.12
CA ASN A 130 34.32 -14.35 -3.41
C ASN A 130 33.04 -13.70 -3.95
N PRO A 131 33.15 -12.68 -4.83
CA PRO A 131 31.97 -12.01 -5.40
C PRO A 131 31.01 -12.95 -6.14
N ALA A 132 31.51 -14.07 -6.71
CA ALA A 132 30.67 -15.04 -7.39
C ALA A 132 29.71 -15.76 -6.45
N SER A 133 30.00 -15.82 -5.14
CA SER A 133 29.11 -16.40 -4.12
C SER A 133 27.79 -15.64 -3.94
N LEU A 134 27.66 -14.43 -4.51
CA LEU A 134 26.39 -13.72 -4.58
C LEU A 134 25.30 -14.56 -5.30
N LEU A 135 25.70 -15.38 -6.28
CA LEU A 135 24.77 -16.25 -7.01
C LEU A 135 24.11 -17.32 -6.11
N GLU A 136 24.74 -17.68 -4.98
CA GLU A 136 24.18 -18.63 -4.02
C GLU A 136 22.92 -18.08 -3.33
N GLY A 137 22.78 -16.74 -3.28
CA GLY A 137 21.60 -16.07 -2.73
C GLY A 137 20.45 -15.89 -3.72
N LEU A 138 20.65 -16.12 -5.02
CA LEU A 138 19.61 -15.92 -6.03
C LEU A 138 18.36 -16.79 -5.80
N PRO A 139 18.47 -18.09 -5.46
CA PRO A 139 17.28 -18.90 -5.23
C PRO A 139 16.43 -18.37 -4.07
N PHE A 140 17.06 -17.86 -3.00
CA PHE A 140 16.35 -17.20 -1.90
C PHE A 140 15.63 -15.95 -2.39
N ALA A 141 16.35 -15.06 -3.09
CA ALA A 141 15.83 -13.78 -3.52
C ALA A 141 14.68 -13.90 -4.50
N LEU A 142 14.81 -14.76 -5.51
CA LEU A 142 13.76 -15.01 -6.50
C LEU A 142 12.52 -15.60 -5.84
N THR A 143 12.69 -16.57 -4.93
CA THR A 143 11.58 -17.18 -4.21
C THR A 143 10.83 -16.14 -3.37
N LEU A 144 11.55 -15.34 -2.59
CA LEU A 144 10.93 -14.33 -1.73
C LEU A 144 10.25 -13.22 -2.56
N MET A 145 10.94 -12.70 -3.58
CA MET A 145 10.40 -11.68 -4.49
C MET A 145 9.11 -12.15 -5.19
N VAL A 146 9.06 -13.41 -5.64
CA VAL A 146 7.86 -13.97 -6.26
C VAL A 146 6.70 -14.03 -5.27
N ILE A 147 6.93 -14.42 -4.02
CA ILE A 147 5.89 -14.48 -2.99
C ILE A 147 5.38 -13.06 -2.67
N LEU A 148 6.27 -12.13 -2.35
CA LEU A 148 5.93 -10.74 -2.03
C LEU A 148 5.23 -10.06 -3.20
N GLY A 149 5.77 -10.23 -4.41
CA GLY A 149 5.17 -9.67 -5.62
C GLY A 149 3.78 -10.25 -5.87
N SER A 150 3.59 -11.55 -5.70
CA SER A 150 2.27 -12.18 -5.88
C SER A 150 1.26 -11.72 -4.85
N HIS A 151 1.67 -11.53 -3.58
CA HIS A 151 0.84 -10.95 -2.52
C HIS A 151 0.34 -9.56 -2.92
N GLU A 152 1.24 -8.66 -3.28
CA GLU A 152 0.87 -7.30 -3.70
C GLU A 152 0.06 -7.28 -5.00
N LEU A 153 0.35 -8.19 -5.93
CA LEU A 153 -0.45 -8.36 -7.14
C LEU A 153 -1.87 -8.84 -6.83
N GLY A 154 -2.06 -9.65 -5.79
CA GLY A 154 -3.39 -10.04 -5.30
C GLY A 154 -4.21 -8.81 -4.91
N HIS A 155 -3.63 -7.91 -4.11
CA HIS A 155 -4.27 -6.63 -3.78
C HIS A 155 -4.50 -5.77 -5.03
N TYR A 156 -3.51 -5.68 -5.92
CA TYR A 156 -3.60 -4.90 -7.15
C TYR A 156 -4.77 -5.34 -8.03
N PHE A 157 -4.86 -6.63 -8.34
CA PHE A 157 -5.91 -7.16 -9.21
C PHE A 157 -7.29 -7.02 -8.57
N MET A 158 -7.42 -7.29 -7.26
CA MET A 158 -8.70 -7.13 -6.56
C MET A 158 -9.12 -5.66 -6.45
N GLY A 159 -8.18 -4.75 -6.20
CA GLY A 159 -8.44 -3.31 -6.21
C GLY A 159 -8.93 -2.83 -7.58
N ARG A 160 -8.28 -3.29 -8.66
CA ARG A 160 -8.68 -2.97 -10.04
C ARG A 160 -10.05 -3.55 -10.39
N TRP A 161 -10.37 -4.77 -9.95
CA TRP A 161 -11.69 -5.37 -10.10
C TRP A 161 -12.78 -4.48 -9.48
N HIS A 162 -12.52 -3.95 -8.29
CA HIS A 162 -13.40 -3.04 -7.57
C HIS A 162 -13.33 -1.58 -8.04
N LYS A 163 -12.63 -1.31 -9.15
CA LYS A 163 -12.43 0.04 -9.72
C LYS A 163 -11.78 1.03 -8.74
N VAL A 164 -10.99 0.52 -7.81
CA VAL A 164 -10.16 1.32 -6.91
C VAL A 164 -8.85 1.64 -7.63
N HIS A 165 -8.45 2.91 -7.61
CA HIS A 165 -7.17 3.34 -8.17
C HIS A 165 -6.03 2.85 -7.28
N VAL A 166 -5.21 1.96 -7.81
CA VAL A 166 -4.09 1.33 -7.10
C VAL A 166 -2.81 1.45 -7.91
N THR A 167 -1.68 1.60 -7.22
CA THR A 167 -0.36 1.59 -7.86
C THR A 167 0.14 0.18 -8.12
N LEU A 168 1.09 0.03 -9.04
CA LEU A 168 1.94 -1.16 -9.07
C LEU A 168 2.77 -1.28 -7.76
N PRO A 169 3.25 -2.49 -7.40
CA PRO A 169 3.97 -2.73 -6.16
C PRO A 169 5.28 -1.92 -6.05
N TYR A 170 5.49 -1.33 -4.88
CA TYR A 170 6.75 -0.73 -4.47
C TYR A 170 7.51 -1.70 -3.57
N PHE A 171 8.58 -2.30 -4.09
CA PHE A 171 9.48 -3.12 -3.27
C PHE A 171 10.38 -2.22 -2.42
N ILE A 172 10.62 -2.61 -1.17
CA ILE A 172 11.44 -1.83 -0.23
C ILE A 172 12.78 -2.56 -0.02
N PRO A 173 13.88 -2.11 -0.64
CA PRO A 173 15.19 -2.72 -0.46
C PRO A 173 15.78 -2.35 0.91
N VAL A 174 16.37 -3.34 1.59
CA VAL A 174 17.06 -3.12 2.87
C VAL A 174 18.34 -3.95 2.86
N PRO A 175 19.53 -3.38 3.09
CA PRO A 175 20.79 -4.14 3.09
C PRO A 175 21.01 -4.96 4.38
N ALA A 176 19.94 -5.35 5.07
CA ALA A 176 19.94 -6.07 6.33
C ALA A 176 18.75 -7.05 6.40
N PHE A 177 18.73 -7.90 7.42
CA PHE A 177 17.69 -8.93 7.63
C PHE A 177 17.50 -9.83 6.41
N LEU A 178 16.29 -9.89 5.85
CA LEU A 178 15.94 -10.68 4.66
C LEU A 178 16.32 -9.99 3.35
N GLY A 179 16.90 -8.79 3.39
CA GLY A 179 17.21 -7.98 2.22
C GLY A 179 16.05 -7.08 1.76
N THR A 180 14.90 -7.13 2.43
CA THR A 180 13.71 -6.35 2.08
C THR A 180 12.79 -6.17 3.30
N PHE A 181 12.04 -5.07 3.34
CA PHE A 181 10.89 -4.91 4.25
C PHE A 181 9.57 -5.38 3.62
N GLY A 182 9.63 -6.02 2.45
CA GLY A 182 8.47 -6.43 1.68
C GLY A 182 8.22 -5.50 0.50
N ALA A 183 7.00 -5.58 0.00
CA ALA A 183 6.48 -4.66 -0.99
C ALA A 183 5.14 -4.13 -0.49
N PHE A 184 4.68 -3.01 -1.04
CA PHE A 184 3.34 -2.51 -0.78
C PHE A 184 2.76 -1.84 -2.03
N ILE A 185 1.44 -1.90 -2.17
CA ILE A 185 0.68 -1.04 -3.07
C ILE A 185 0.15 0.19 -2.34
N GLN A 186 0.03 1.30 -3.07
CA GLN A 186 -0.60 2.51 -2.58
C GLN A 186 -2.02 2.61 -3.15
N MET A 187 -3.00 2.72 -2.25
CA MET A 187 -4.39 3.04 -2.60
C MET A 187 -4.48 4.54 -2.87
N ARG A 188 -4.90 4.93 -4.08
CA ARG A 188 -5.04 6.33 -4.51
C ARG A 188 -6.47 6.86 -4.47
N SER A 189 -7.44 5.96 -4.28
CA SER A 189 -8.84 6.31 -4.07
C SER A 189 -9.37 5.57 -2.84
N PRO A 190 -10.32 6.16 -2.09
CA PRO A 190 -10.91 5.51 -0.93
C PRO A 190 -11.69 4.25 -1.31
N ILE A 191 -11.72 3.28 -0.39
CA ILE A 191 -12.52 2.06 -0.52
C ILE A 191 -13.94 2.38 -0.05
N ARG A 192 -14.93 2.17 -0.92
CA ARG A 192 -16.29 2.71 -0.74
C ARG A 192 -17.14 1.92 0.23
N ASN A 193 -16.84 0.65 0.47
CA ASN A 193 -17.63 -0.20 1.35
C ASN A 193 -16.79 -1.31 2.01
N ARG A 194 -17.37 -1.91 3.05
CA ARG A 194 -16.71 -2.97 3.83
C ARG A 194 -16.45 -4.24 3.02
N GLN A 195 -17.30 -4.55 2.04
CA GLN A 195 -17.10 -5.71 1.18
C GLN A 195 -15.84 -5.55 0.32
N GLN A 196 -15.66 -4.39 -0.32
CA GLN A 196 -14.45 -4.07 -1.07
C GLN A 196 -13.21 -4.11 -0.18
N LEU A 197 -13.33 -3.60 1.05
CA LEU A 197 -12.23 -3.62 2.02
C LEU A 197 -11.84 -5.05 2.40
N PHE A 198 -12.84 -5.92 2.63
CA PHE A 198 -12.63 -7.33 2.90
C PHE A 198 -11.98 -8.02 1.71
N ASP A 199 -12.54 -7.87 0.51
CA ASP A 199 -12.09 -8.56 -0.70
C ASP A 199 -10.63 -8.18 -1.01
N VAL A 200 -10.31 -6.88 -1.00
CA VAL A 200 -8.95 -6.40 -1.25
C VAL A 200 -8.01 -6.87 -0.15
N GLY A 201 -8.39 -6.73 1.12
CA GLY A 201 -7.56 -7.17 2.26
C GLY A 201 -7.31 -8.68 2.27
N PHE A 202 -8.27 -9.49 1.80
CA PHE A 202 -8.14 -10.95 1.75
C PHE A 202 -7.36 -11.46 0.54
N ALA A 203 -7.45 -10.76 -0.60
CA ALA A 203 -6.85 -11.20 -1.86
C ALA A 203 -5.32 -11.35 -1.80
N GLY A 204 -4.61 -10.38 -1.20
CA GLY A 204 -3.16 -10.43 -1.10
C GLY A 204 -2.64 -11.64 -0.33
N PRO A 205 -3.05 -11.83 0.94
CA PRO A 205 -2.65 -12.98 1.74
C PRO A 205 -2.96 -14.34 1.10
N ILE A 206 -4.12 -14.48 0.46
CA ILE A 206 -4.46 -15.74 -0.20
C ILE A 206 -3.56 -16.02 -1.39
N VAL A 207 -3.34 -15.03 -2.26
CA VAL A 207 -2.46 -15.21 -3.42
C VAL A 207 -1.02 -15.47 -2.95
N GLY A 208 -0.53 -14.71 -1.97
CA GLY A 208 0.78 -14.92 -1.36
C GLY A 208 0.95 -16.33 -0.80
N PHE A 209 -0.03 -16.81 -0.03
CA PHE A 209 -0.01 -18.16 0.56
C PHE A 209 -0.07 -19.28 -0.51
N VAL A 210 -0.95 -19.14 -1.51
CA VAL A 210 -1.09 -20.11 -2.61
C VAL A 210 0.20 -20.23 -3.43
N VAL A 211 0.99 -19.15 -3.53
CA VAL A 211 2.29 -19.18 -4.19
C VAL A 211 3.39 -19.71 -3.25
N ALA A 212 3.38 -19.30 -1.98
CA ALA A 212 4.41 -19.66 -1.02
C ALA A 212 4.38 -21.15 -0.63
N LEU A 213 3.20 -21.75 -0.49
CA LEU A 213 3.07 -23.14 -0.06
C LEU A 213 3.68 -24.15 -1.06
N PRO A 214 3.40 -24.09 -2.38
CA PRO A 214 4.10 -24.91 -3.37
C PRO A 214 5.61 -24.66 -3.40
N LEU A 215 6.06 -23.42 -3.26
CA LEU A 215 7.50 -23.10 -3.21
C LEU A 215 8.15 -23.69 -1.96
N LEU A 216 7.46 -23.71 -0.82
CA LEU A 216 7.93 -24.40 0.38
C LEU A 216 8.04 -25.90 0.15
N ILE A 217 7.02 -26.52 -0.46
CA ILE A 217 7.05 -27.95 -0.80
C ILE A 217 8.23 -28.26 -1.73
N ILE A 218 8.42 -27.48 -2.80
CA ILE A 218 9.56 -27.61 -3.71
C ILE A 218 10.88 -27.47 -2.93
N GLY A 219 10.96 -26.46 -2.06
CA GLY A 219 12.10 -26.26 -1.17
C GLY A 219 12.39 -27.49 -0.30
N LEU A 220 11.39 -28.07 0.35
CA LEU A 220 11.56 -29.25 1.21
C LEU A 220 11.93 -30.52 0.45
N LEU A 221 11.57 -30.61 -0.84
CA LEU A 221 11.97 -31.72 -1.70
C LEU A 221 13.43 -31.61 -2.16
N LEU A 222 13.99 -30.40 -2.24
CA LEU A 222 15.40 -30.18 -2.55
C LEU A 222 16.30 -30.58 -1.38
N PRO A 223 17.58 -30.95 -1.64
CA PRO A 223 18.52 -31.29 -0.59
C PRO A 223 18.61 -30.15 0.46
N PRO A 224 18.57 -30.48 1.76
CA PRO A 224 18.79 -29.47 2.79
C PRO A 224 20.23 -28.97 2.73
N THR A 225 20.45 -27.74 3.20
CA THR A 225 21.79 -27.17 3.34
C THR A 225 22.19 -27.11 4.80
N GLY A 226 23.45 -26.76 5.07
CA GLY A 226 23.94 -26.53 6.42
C GLY A 226 23.53 -25.18 7.02
N SER A 227 22.47 -24.52 6.52
CA SER A 227 22.08 -23.20 7.04
C SER A 227 21.79 -23.28 8.55
N PRO A 228 22.44 -22.45 9.38
CA PRO A 228 22.28 -22.51 10.84
C PRO A 228 21.00 -21.81 11.34
N PHE A 229 20.26 -21.10 10.47
CA PHE A 229 19.17 -20.21 10.88
C PHE A 229 17.88 -20.93 11.25
N LEU A 230 17.43 -21.87 10.42
CA LEU A 230 16.21 -22.63 10.66
C LEU A 230 16.42 -24.07 10.22
N ARG A 231 16.10 -25.01 11.09
CA ARG A 231 16.25 -26.44 10.81
C ARG A 231 14.93 -27.04 10.38
N VAL A 232 15.05 -28.13 9.64
CA VAL A 232 13.92 -28.97 9.27
C VAL A 232 13.25 -29.49 10.54
N GLY A 233 12.00 -29.09 10.78
CA GLY A 233 11.22 -29.50 11.95
C GLY A 233 11.17 -28.49 13.10
N ASP A 234 11.88 -27.35 13.02
CA ASP A 234 11.82 -26.33 14.08
C ASP A 234 10.44 -25.65 14.18
N SER A 235 9.64 -25.68 13.11
CA SER A 235 8.27 -25.18 13.10
C SER A 235 7.27 -26.31 12.89
N VAL A 236 6.05 -26.14 13.40
CA VAL A 236 4.96 -27.12 13.18
C VAL A 236 4.72 -27.37 11.70
N LEU A 237 4.72 -26.30 10.88
CA LEU A 237 4.49 -26.41 9.45
C LEU A 237 5.61 -27.17 8.74
N THR A 238 6.86 -26.78 8.95
CA THR A 238 8.01 -27.44 8.32
C THR A 238 8.18 -28.87 8.83
N GLY A 239 7.92 -29.13 10.11
CA GLY A 239 7.92 -30.46 10.70
C GLY A 239 6.85 -31.37 10.11
N PHE A 240 5.60 -30.90 10.04
CA PHE A 240 4.50 -31.66 9.45
C PHE A 240 4.76 -31.98 7.97
N LEU A 241 5.11 -30.98 7.16
CA LEU A 241 5.37 -31.17 5.74
C LEU A 241 6.59 -32.06 5.50
N SER A 242 7.66 -31.90 6.27
CA SER A 242 8.85 -32.74 6.12
C SER A 242 8.60 -34.17 6.59
N GLN A 243 7.81 -34.37 7.64
CA GLN A 243 7.40 -35.72 8.07
C GLN A 243 6.61 -36.45 6.97
N LEU A 244 5.80 -35.72 6.21
CA LEU A 244 5.02 -36.27 5.11
C LEU A 244 5.85 -36.52 3.84
N LEU A 245 6.73 -35.58 3.49
CA LEU A 245 7.43 -35.57 2.20
C LEU A 245 8.82 -36.23 2.26
N ARG A 246 9.59 -35.95 3.31
CA ARG A 246 11.01 -36.32 3.48
C ARG A 246 11.34 -36.62 4.96
N PRO A 247 10.70 -37.66 5.57
CA PRO A 247 10.84 -37.94 7.00
C PRO A 247 12.28 -38.24 7.42
N GLU A 248 13.15 -38.65 6.50
CA GLU A 248 14.56 -38.93 6.77
C GLU A 248 15.38 -37.71 7.21
N PHE A 249 14.89 -36.48 7.04
CA PHE A 249 15.58 -35.27 7.46
C PHE A 249 15.06 -34.67 8.78
N VAL A 250 13.91 -35.13 9.26
CA VAL A 250 13.27 -34.61 10.47
C VAL A 250 14.08 -35.01 11.71
N GLY A 251 14.35 -34.06 12.61
CA GLY A 251 15.03 -34.30 13.88
C GLY A 251 16.55 -34.56 13.78
N ARG A 252 17.13 -34.49 12.57
CA ARG A 252 18.57 -34.70 12.34
C ARG A 252 19.41 -33.41 12.33
N GLY A 253 18.77 -32.26 12.55
CA GLY A 253 19.45 -30.97 12.64
C GLY A 253 19.87 -30.36 11.29
N TYR A 254 19.32 -30.84 10.18
CA TYR A 254 19.56 -30.25 8.86
C TYR A 254 18.90 -28.88 8.72
N GLY A 255 19.59 -27.93 8.09
CA GLY A 255 19.09 -26.59 7.79
C GLY A 255 18.17 -26.55 6.57
N LEU A 256 17.29 -25.57 6.51
CA LEU A 256 16.52 -25.29 5.30
C LEU A 256 17.43 -24.75 4.19
N ASN A 257 17.23 -25.25 2.96
CA ASN A 257 17.86 -24.65 1.79
C ASN A 257 17.26 -23.26 1.48
N PRO A 258 17.93 -22.45 0.64
CA PRO A 258 17.53 -21.08 0.36
C PRO A 258 16.07 -20.91 -0.12
N VAL A 259 15.55 -21.86 -0.91
CA VAL A 259 14.16 -21.84 -1.40
C VAL A 259 13.18 -22.11 -0.27
N ALA A 260 13.40 -23.17 0.52
CA ALA A 260 12.54 -23.51 1.64
C ALA A 260 12.55 -22.41 2.71
N LEU A 261 13.71 -21.81 2.98
CA LEU A 261 13.87 -20.71 3.93
C LEU A 261 13.11 -19.46 3.48
N ALA A 262 13.25 -19.06 2.20
CA ALA A 262 12.50 -17.93 1.64
C ALA A 262 10.99 -18.16 1.67
N ALA A 263 10.53 -19.37 1.31
CA ALA A 263 9.11 -19.70 1.33
C ALA A 263 8.55 -19.72 2.76
N TYR A 264 9.31 -20.22 3.73
CA TYR A 264 8.95 -20.16 5.15
C TYR A 264 8.77 -18.70 5.61
N PHE A 265 9.73 -17.81 5.32
CA PHE A 265 9.60 -16.39 5.66
C PHE A 265 8.45 -15.71 4.92
N GLY A 266 8.18 -16.10 3.66
CA GLY A 266 7.03 -15.63 2.91
C GLY A 266 5.70 -15.97 3.61
N ILE A 267 5.52 -17.23 4.02
CA ILE A 267 4.34 -17.67 4.78
C ILE A 267 4.25 -16.95 6.13
N LEU A 268 5.38 -16.79 6.83
CA LEU A 268 5.43 -16.04 8.09
C LEU A 268 4.96 -14.60 7.90
N LEU A 269 5.47 -13.90 6.88
CA LEU A 269 5.10 -12.52 6.60
C LEU A 269 3.62 -12.39 6.21
N THR A 270 3.11 -13.30 5.38
CA THR A 270 1.67 -13.39 5.09
C THR A 270 0.85 -13.61 6.37
N GLY A 271 1.32 -14.47 7.27
CA GLY A 271 0.68 -14.71 8.57
C GLY A 271 0.67 -13.48 9.47
N VAL A 272 1.79 -12.72 9.51
CA VAL A 272 1.87 -11.43 10.21
C VAL A 272 0.89 -10.43 9.59
N ASN A 273 0.81 -10.35 8.26
CA ASN A 273 -0.14 -9.48 7.57
C ASN A 273 -1.60 -9.84 7.88
N LEU A 274 -1.92 -11.09 8.23
CA LEU A 274 -3.26 -11.52 8.65
C LEU A 274 -3.59 -11.21 10.12
N LEU A 275 -2.66 -10.65 10.90
CA LEU A 275 -2.97 -10.23 12.26
C LEU A 275 -3.99 -9.07 12.23
N PRO A 276 -5.00 -9.09 13.11
CA PRO A 276 -6.08 -8.10 13.14
C PRO A 276 -5.63 -6.77 13.78
N ALA A 277 -4.56 -6.17 13.27
CA ALA A 277 -3.90 -5.02 13.88
C ALA A 277 -3.57 -3.91 12.87
N GLY A 278 -3.93 -2.67 13.20
CA GLY A 278 -3.50 -1.48 12.46
C GLY A 278 -3.86 -1.49 10.97
N GLN A 279 -2.86 -1.22 10.14
CA GLN A 279 -2.96 -1.16 8.67
C GLN A 279 -2.66 -2.50 7.97
N LEU A 280 -2.45 -3.58 8.74
CA LEU A 280 -2.24 -4.90 8.18
C LEU A 280 -3.51 -5.39 7.47
N ASP A 281 -3.35 -6.33 6.55
CA ASP A 281 -4.44 -6.94 5.80
C ASP A 281 -5.52 -7.54 6.72
N GLY A 282 -5.10 -8.22 7.78
CA GLY A 282 -5.95 -8.76 8.83
C GLY A 282 -6.72 -7.68 9.59
N GLY A 283 -6.16 -6.48 9.73
CA GLY A 283 -6.83 -5.32 10.30
C GLY A 283 -7.99 -4.85 9.41
N HIS A 284 -7.76 -4.78 8.09
CA HIS A 284 -8.80 -4.46 7.11
C HIS A 284 -9.90 -5.53 7.07
N ILE A 285 -9.52 -6.82 7.08
CA ILE A 285 -10.45 -7.95 7.12
C ILE A 285 -11.29 -7.91 8.41
N ALA A 286 -10.66 -7.76 9.57
CA ALA A 286 -11.34 -7.72 10.86
C ALA A 286 -12.29 -6.52 10.97
N TYR A 287 -11.86 -5.33 10.51
CA TYR A 287 -12.71 -4.16 10.48
C TYR A 287 -13.88 -4.33 9.50
N ALA A 288 -13.68 -4.97 8.36
CA ALA A 288 -14.78 -5.23 7.43
C ALA A 288 -15.84 -6.18 8.03
N LEU A 289 -15.42 -7.22 8.76
CA LEU A 289 -16.33 -8.19 9.39
C LEU A 289 -17.02 -7.64 10.64
N PHE A 290 -16.27 -6.99 11.54
CA PHE A 290 -16.77 -6.64 12.88
C PHE A 290 -16.89 -5.12 13.11
N GLY A 291 -16.53 -4.30 12.13
CA GLY A 291 -16.54 -2.84 12.25
C GLY A 291 -15.64 -2.34 13.38
N ARG A 292 -16.13 -1.35 14.14
CA ARG A 292 -15.38 -0.74 15.25
C ARG A 292 -15.09 -1.72 16.40
N ALA A 293 -15.83 -2.83 16.50
CA ALA A 293 -15.61 -3.85 17.53
C ALA A 293 -14.30 -4.64 17.32
N ALA A 294 -13.66 -4.55 16.14
CA ALA A 294 -12.36 -5.16 15.89
C ALA A 294 -11.18 -4.42 16.57
N ARG A 295 -11.36 -3.16 17.00
CA ARG A 295 -10.29 -2.37 17.64
C ARG A 295 -9.63 -3.04 18.86
N PRO A 296 -10.38 -3.54 19.87
CA PRO A 296 -9.77 -4.23 21.00
C PRO A 296 -8.99 -5.48 20.60
N LEU A 297 -9.42 -6.20 19.56
CA LEU A 297 -8.72 -7.40 19.07
C LEU A 297 -7.29 -7.07 18.63
N GLY A 298 -7.08 -5.95 17.93
CA GLY A 298 -5.75 -5.50 17.55
C GLY A 298 -4.86 -5.16 18.74
N PHE A 299 -5.40 -4.52 19.78
CA PHE A 299 -4.64 -4.23 21.01
C PHE A 299 -4.24 -5.50 21.76
N VAL A 300 -5.14 -6.48 21.85
CA VAL A 300 -4.84 -7.78 22.52
C VAL A 300 -3.73 -8.52 21.78
N VAL A 301 -3.76 -8.55 20.45
CA VAL A 301 -2.73 -9.21 19.65
C VAL A 301 -1.37 -8.51 19.80
N ILE A 302 -1.34 -7.17 19.72
CA ILE A 302 -0.09 -6.42 19.91
C ILE A 302 0.46 -6.61 21.32
N ALA A 303 -0.38 -6.55 22.35
CA ALA A 303 0.04 -6.78 23.73
C ALA A 303 0.57 -8.20 23.93
N GLY A 304 -0.07 -9.20 23.33
CA GLY A 304 0.41 -10.59 23.35
C GLY A 304 1.80 -10.75 22.70
N LEU A 305 2.04 -10.09 21.56
CA LEU A 305 3.34 -10.14 20.88
C LEU A 305 4.46 -9.43 21.67
N LEU A 306 4.16 -8.40 22.46
CA LEU A 306 5.15 -7.69 23.30
C LEU A 306 5.53 -8.45 24.57
N VAL A 307 4.71 -9.42 24.99
CA VAL A 307 4.92 -10.20 26.22
C VAL A 307 5.69 -11.51 25.93
N MET A 308 5.70 -11.99 24.68
CA MET A 308 6.52 -13.12 24.23
C MET A 308 7.97 -12.72 23.96
#